data_AF-A0AAV5KPN0-F1
#
_entry.id   AF-A0AAV5KPN0-F1
#
_cell.length_a   1.000
_cell.length_b   1.000
_cell.length_c   1.000
_cell.angle_alpha   90.00
_cell.angle_beta   90.00
_cell.angle_gamma   90.00
#
_symmetry.space_group_name_H-M   'P 1'
#
loop_
_entity.id
_entity.type
_entity.pdbx_description
1 polymer ?
#
loop_
_entity_poly.entity_id
_entity_poly.type
_entity_poly.pdbx_seq_one_letter_code
_entity_poly.pdbx_strand_id
1 'polypeptide(L)'
;MDAFCLKDELLSNFYSKGNFPQQGTEAPLSTVKCLVNFIAVLILTSTCTFFTFFSSIWFKIYVSLACAYLTSGTYFNIRPTPLLGFLKAQL
;
A
#
# COMPACT_ATOMS: atom_id res chain seq x y z
N MET A 1 10.78 -27.74 -49.45
CA MET A 1 11.79 -28.57 -48.74
C MET A 1 12.60 -27.74 -47.76
N ASP A 2 12.99 -26.54 -48.14
CA ASP A 2 14.04 -25.76 -47.44
C ASP A 2 13.67 -25.34 -46.01
N ALA A 3 12.39 -25.06 -45.74
CA ALA A 3 11.92 -24.73 -44.39
C ALA A 3 12.05 -25.90 -43.39
N PHE A 4 11.95 -27.14 -43.87
CA PHE A 4 12.11 -28.33 -43.02
C PHE A 4 13.59 -28.60 -42.73
N CYS A 5 14.46 -28.48 -43.72
CA CYS A 5 15.91 -28.59 -43.52
C CYS A 5 16.42 -27.50 -42.56
N LEU A 6 15.94 -26.26 -42.71
CA LEU A 6 16.30 -25.15 -41.83
C LEU A 6 15.81 -25.39 -40.39
N LYS A 7 14.62 -25.97 -40.21
CA LYS A 7 14.11 -26.35 -38.88
C LYS A 7 14.98 -27.44 -38.24
N ASP A 8 15.37 -28.46 -39.00
CA ASP A 8 16.22 -29.55 -38.49
C ASP A 8 17.62 -29.04 -38.14
N GLU A 9 18.17 -28.09 -38.90
CA GLU A 9 19.44 -27.44 -38.60
C GLU A 9 19.36 -26.59 -37.31
N LEU A 10 18.25 -25.89 -37.10
CA LEU A 10 18.00 -25.14 -35.86
C LEU A 10 17.85 -26.07 -34.64
N LEU A 11 17.14 -27.21 -34.79
CA LEU A 11 17.03 -28.21 -33.73
C LEU A 11 18.37 -28.87 -33.42
N SER A 12 19.17 -29.21 -34.44
CA SER A 12 20.49 -29.79 -34.25
C SER A 12 21.44 -28.83 -33.53
N ASN A 13 21.40 -27.55 -33.90
CA ASN A 13 22.10 -26.49 -33.18
C ASN A 13 21.59 -26.33 -31.74
N PHE A 14 20.28 -26.48 -31.50
CA PHE A 14 19.71 -26.43 -30.15
C PHE A 14 20.16 -27.63 -29.30
N TYR A 15 20.16 -28.86 -29.82
CA TYR A 15 20.64 -30.03 -29.09
C TYR A 15 22.13 -29.95 -28.75
N SER A 16 22.94 -29.31 -29.59
CA SER A 16 24.40 -29.19 -29.38
C SER A 16 24.79 -27.98 -28.51
N LYS A 17 24.14 -26.83 -28.69
CA LYS A 17 24.49 -25.56 -28.00
C LYS A 17 23.52 -25.18 -26.88
N GLY A 18 22.40 -25.89 -26.75
CA GLY A 18 21.36 -25.66 -25.75
C GLY A 18 20.49 -24.42 -26.00
N ASN A 19 20.74 -23.65 -27.06
CA ASN A 19 20.07 -22.38 -27.34
C ASN A 19 19.87 -22.17 -28.84
N PHE A 20 18.82 -21.44 -29.23
CA PHE A 20 18.58 -21.06 -30.62
C PHE A 20 19.42 -19.84 -31.03
N PRO A 21 19.92 -19.79 -32.28
CA PRO A 21 20.51 -18.57 -32.83
C PRO A 21 19.43 -17.47 -32.88
N GLN A 22 19.77 -16.25 -32.46
CA GLN A 22 18.83 -15.14 -32.22
C GLN A 22 17.80 -15.39 -31.10
N GLN A 23 18.26 -15.84 -29.92
CA GLN A 23 17.57 -15.41 -28.70
C GLN A 23 17.61 -13.88 -28.69
N GLY A 24 16.48 -13.25 -29.02
CA GLY A 24 16.34 -11.80 -28.98
C GLY A 24 16.91 -11.33 -27.65
N THR A 25 17.91 -10.45 -27.70
CA THR A 25 18.51 -9.91 -26.49
C THR A 25 17.45 -9.07 -25.82
N GLU A 26 16.67 -9.67 -24.93
CA GLU A 26 15.85 -8.92 -24.00
C GLU A 26 16.80 -7.96 -23.29
N ALA A 27 16.56 -6.65 -23.44
CA ALA A 27 17.41 -5.65 -22.83
C ALA A 27 17.54 -6.00 -21.35
N PRO A 28 18.77 -6.08 -20.78
CA PRO A 28 18.96 -6.55 -19.43
C PRO A 28 18.06 -5.75 -18.51
N LEU A 29 17.10 -6.43 -17.88
CA LEU A 29 16.19 -5.80 -16.94
C LEU A 29 17.07 -5.13 -15.90
N SER A 30 17.03 -3.81 -15.82
CA SER A 30 17.88 -3.06 -14.90
C SER A 30 17.52 -3.48 -13.48
N THR A 31 18.35 -4.36 -12.89
CA THR A 31 18.18 -4.89 -11.54
C THR A 31 17.97 -3.78 -10.52
N VAL A 32 18.66 -2.65 -10.73
CA VAL A 32 18.54 -1.43 -9.94
C VAL A 32 17.13 -0.83 -10.04
N LYS A 33 16.58 -0.69 -11.25
CA LYS A 33 15.23 -0.14 -11.46
C LYS A 33 14.15 -1.04 -10.84
N CYS A 34 14.32 -2.36 -10.96
CA CYS A 34 13.44 -3.34 -10.32
C CYS A 34 13.49 -3.22 -8.79
N LEU A 35 14.70 -3.15 -8.22
CA LEU A 35 14.91 -3.03 -6.78
C LEU A 35 14.29 -1.74 -6.23
N VAL A 36 14.48 -0.61 -6.91
CA VAL A 36 13.90 0.68 -6.50
C VAL A 36 12.36 0.62 -6.51
N ASN A 37 11.75 0.05 -7.55
CA ASN A 37 10.29 -0.11 -7.59
C ASN A 37 9.80 -1.02 -6.47
N PHE A 38 10.50 -2.12 -6.21
CA PHE A 38 10.14 -3.05 -5.14
C PHE A 38 10.20 -2.39 -3.75
N ILE A 39 11.28 -1.66 -3.47
CA ILE A 39 11.43 -0.90 -2.22
C ILE A 39 10.35 0.17 -2.10
N ALA A 40 10.06 0.90 -3.18
CA ALA A 40 9.02 1.93 -3.19
C ALA A 40 7.64 1.34 -2.85
N VAL A 41 7.29 0.19 -3.44
CA VAL A 41 6.03 -0.51 -3.16
C VAL A 41 5.97 -1.00 -1.71
N LEU A 42 7.07 -1.55 -1.17
CA LEU A 42 7.14 -1.97 0.22
C LEU A 42 6.95 -0.81 1.20
N ILE A 43 7.64 0.31 0.96
CA ILE A 43 7.51 1.51 1.79
C ILE A 43 6.08 2.01 1.74
N LEU A 44 5.52 2.22 0.56
CA LEU A 44 4.15 2.72 0.40
C LEU A 44 3.14 1.81 1.09
N THR A 45 3.24 0.50 0.88
CA THR A 45 2.31 -0.48 1.48
C THR A 45 2.46 -0.51 3.00
N SER A 46 3.68 -0.48 3.51
CA SER A 46 3.96 -0.45 4.95
C SER A 46 3.41 0.81 5.60
N THR A 47 3.67 1.98 5.00
CA THR A 47 3.18 3.27 5.48
C THR A 47 1.65 3.33 5.48
N CYS A 48 1.00 2.93 4.39
CA CYS A 48 -0.47 2.88 4.31
C CYS A 48 -1.07 1.93 5.36
N THR A 49 -0.45 0.76 5.55
CA THR A 49 -0.88 -0.21 6.55
C THR A 49 -0.75 0.36 7.96
N PHE A 50 0.40 0.96 8.29
CA PHE A 50 0.64 1.58 9.58
C PHE A 50 -0.38 2.69 9.88
N PHE A 51 -0.60 3.61 8.95
CA PHE A 51 -1.59 4.68 9.14
C PHE A 51 -3.02 4.14 9.32
N THR A 52 -3.39 3.07 8.61
CA THR A 52 -4.71 2.46 8.73
C THR A 52 -4.92 1.84 10.12
N PHE A 53 -3.94 1.07 10.61
CA PHE A 53 -4.00 0.48 11.95
C PHE A 53 -3.97 1.53 13.05
N PHE A 54 -3.08 2.52 12.93
CA PHE A 54 -2.98 3.60 13.89
C PHE A 54 -4.30 4.38 13.93
N SER A 55 -4.82 4.81 12.77
CA SER A 55 -6.12 5.49 12.69
C SER A 55 -7.24 4.68 13.36
N SER A 56 -7.31 3.37 13.12
CA SER A 56 -8.32 2.49 13.73
C SER A 56 -8.19 2.38 15.26
N ILE A 57 -6.97 2.21 15.79
CA ILE A 57 -6.72 2.10 17.23
C ILE A 57 -7.00 3.45 17.93
N TRP A 58 -6.48 4.55 17.37
CA TRP A 58 -6.67 5.88 17.92
C TRP A 58 -8.12 6.34 17.84
N PHE A 59 -8.83 5.99 16.77
CA PHE A 59 -10.27 6.24 16.65
C PHE A 59 -11.06 5.50 17.74
N LYS A 60 -10.75 4.22 17.99
CA LYS A 60 -11.37 3.45 19.08
C LYS A 60 -11.13 4.09 20.45
N ILE A 61 -9.89 4.48 20.74
CA ILE A 61 -9.53 5.16 21.99
C ILE A 61 -10.31 6.47 22.10
N TYR A 62 -10.34 7.28 21.05
CA TYR A 62 -11.07 8.54 21.02
C TYR A 62 -12.57 8.36 21.31
N VAL A 63 -13.22 7.41 20.63
CA VAL A 63 -14.65 7.13 20.84
C VAL A 63 -14.91 6.65 22.28
N SER A 64 -14.06 5.77 22.82
CA SER A 64 -14.21 5.31 24.21
C SER A 64 -14.04 6.45 25.22
N LEU A 65 -13.09 7.35 24.97
CA LEU A 65 -12.78 8.46 25.86
C LEU A 65 -13.89 9.50 25.82
N ALA A 66 -14.43 9.81 24.63
CA ALA A 66 -15.60 10.66 24.46
C ALA A 66 -16.82 10.09 25.19
N CYS A 67 -17.05 8.78 25.09
CA CYS A 67 -18.16 8.11 25.77
C CYS A 67 -18.00 8.13 27.30
N ALA A 68 -16.78 7.83 27.80
CA ALA A 68 -16.46 7.92 29.22
C ALA A 68 -16.61 9.35 29.75
N TYR A 69 -16.18 10.34 28.98
CA TYR A 69 -16.34 11.76 29.30
C TYR A 69 -17.81 12.16 29.41
N LEU A 70 -18.63 11.81 28.41
CA LEU A 70 -20.08 12.10 28.41
C LEU A 70 -20.79 11.43 29.60
N THR A 71 -20.46 10.17 29.87
CA THR A 71 -21.01 9.41 31.00
C THR A 71 -20.63 10.07 32.33
N SER A 72 -19.37 10.48 32.48
CA SER A 72 -18.89 11.17 33.68
C SER A 72 -19.59 12.52 33.85
N GLY A 73 -19.68 13.32 32.79
CA GLY A 73 -20.38 14.61 32.83
C GLY A 73 -21.86 14.47 33.21
N THR A 74 -22.53 13.41 32.74
CA THR A 74 -23.91 13.10 33.09
C THR A 74 -24.03 12.64 34.55
N TYR A 75 -23.14 11.75 35.01
CA TYR A 75 -23.12 11.25 36.39
C TYR A 75 -22.85 12.38 37.41
N PHE A 76 -21.87 13.24 37.13
CA PHE A 76 -21.52 14.38 37.97
C PHE A 76 -22.43 15.60 37.78
N ASN A 77 -23.50 15.50 36.98
CA ASN A 77 -24.40 16.63 36.66
C ASN A 77 -23.68 17.89 36.17
N ILE A 78 -22.55 17.74 35.47
CA ILE A 78 -21.84 18.84 34.83
C ILE A 78 -22.68 19.24 33.61
N ARG A 79 -23.60 20.19 33.80
CA ARG A 79 -24.38 20.75 32.69
C ARG A 79 -23.44 21.54 31.78
N PRO A 80 -23.39 21.23 30.48
CA PRO A 80 -22.81 22.17 29.54
C PRO A 80 -23.64 23.45 29.61
N THR A 81 -23.01 24.55 29.99
CA THR A 81 -23.64 25.87 29.95
C THR A 81 -24.08 26.12 28.50
N PRO A 82 -25.35 26.50 28.26
CA PRO A 82 -25.82 26.71 26.90
C PRO A 82 -25.00 27.83 26.26
N LEU A 83 -24.28 27.51 25.19
CA LEU A 83 -23.50 28.47 24.40
C LEU A 83 -24.36 29.67 23.95
N LEU A 84 -25.67 29.45 23.80
CA LEU A 84 -26.66 30.49 23.48
C LEU A 84 -26.80 31.55 24.59
N GLY A 85 -26.63 31.17 25.86
CA GLY A 85 -26.63 32.10 26.99
C GLY A 85 -25.35 32.95 27.05
N PHE A 86 -24.22 32.37 26.62
CA PHE A 86 -22.94 33.09 26.53
C PHE A 86 -22.98 34.14 25.41
N LEU A 87 -23.56 33.81 24.25
CA LEU A 87 -23.74 34.76 23.15
C LEU A 87 -24.76 35.87 23.48
N LYS A 88 -25.83 35.56 24.21
CA LYS A 88 -26.82 36.55 24.65
C LYS A 88 -26.29 37.49 25.74
N ALA A 89 -25.32 37.06 26.55
CA ALA A 89 -24.69 37.90 27.58
C ALA A 89 -23.57 38.81 27.05
N GLN A 90 -23.21 38.67 25.77
CA GLN A 90 -22.18 39.47 25.08
C GLN A 90 -22.78 40.46 24.07
N LEU A 91 -24.12 40.53 23.97
CA LEU A 91 -24.88 41.48 23.15
C LEU A 91 -25.73 42.38 24.06
#